data_AF-A0AAD6IQU6-F1
#
_entry.id   AF-A0AAD6IQU6-F1
#
_cell.length_a   1.000
_cell.length_b   1.000
_cell.length_c   1.000
_cell.angle_alpha   90.00
_cell.angle_beta   90.00
_cell.angle_gamma   90.00
#
_symmetry.space_group_name_H-M   'P 1'
#
loop_
_entity.id
_entity.type
_entity.pdbx_description
1 polymer ?
#
loop_
_entity_poly.entity_id
_entity_poly.type
_entity_poly.pdbx_seq_one_letter_code
_entity_poly.pdbx_strand_id
1 'polypeptide(L)'
;MAAPADPRPRAGKLSEYLKSIGVFEKGDTDCKTAKMLSAALFTGIRVMQIIIAIPIIGMLGWFVNPYVENKQNVPDGLLTLFIVSILACAWAIATLFQFHRYRDVTGPVIAVVDIAFVGAWIAGIYLNRGISDADCSSLSVPVAVRVGDNTYSAGNNWSASVNKSCAMFKASWVLSIIECILFFLTCLLSWTLYRSYRYETTRHVHHKEYTGHHRHHRHV
;
A
#
# COMPACT_ATOMS: atom_id res chain seq x y z
N MET A 1 66.12 30.98 11.46
CA MET A 1 65.61 29.59 11.35
C MET A 1 64.12 29.64 11.59
N ALA A 2 63.35 29.58 10.51
CA ALA A 2 61.90 29.70 10.51
C ALA A 2 61.24 28.33 10.68
N ALA A 3 60.17 28.27 11.50
CA ALA A 3 59.34 27.09 11.69
C ALA A 3 58.49 26.81 10.43
N PRO A 4 58.22 25.54 10.07
CA PRO A 4 57.28 25.21 9.01
C PRO A 4 55.82 25.34 9.49
N ALA A 5 55.02 26.05 8.69
CA ALA A 5 53.57 26.18 8.89
C ALA A 5 52.83 24.90 8.47
N ASP A 6 51.99 24.37 9.37
CA ASP A 6 51.02 23.29 9.13
C ASP A 6 49.80 23.83 8.33
N PRO A 7 49.47 23.32 7.14
CA PRO A 7 48.27 23.71 6.41
C PRO A 7 47.15 22.69 6.65
N ARG A 8 46.64 22.60 7.88
CA ARG A 8 45.36 21.92 8.13
C ARG A 8 44.21 22.93 8.12
N PRO A 9 43.28 22.86 7.14
CA PRO A 9 42.12 23.74 7.12
C PRO A 9 41.20 23.42 8.31
N ARG A 10 40.88 24.45 9.10
CA ARG A 10 39.96 24.39 10.25
C ARG A 10 38.60 23.89 9.79
N ALA A 11 38.27 22.65 10.14
CA ALA A 11 36.97 22.00 9.88
C ALA A 11 35.76 22.78 10.41
N GLY A 12 35.94 23.77 11.29
CA GLY A 12 34.87 24.63 11.78
C GLY A 12 34.22 25.52 10.71
N LYS A 13 34.97 25.99 9.71
CA LYS A 13 34.41 26.91 8.67
C LYS A 13 33.55 26.19 7.63
N LEU A 14 33.78 24.89 7.39
CA LEU A 14 32.97 24.11 6.46
C LEU A 14 31.57 23.82 7.04
N SER A 15 31.48 23.68 8.37
CA SER A 15 30.21 23.52 9.09
C SER A 15 29.34 24.77 9.02
N GLU A 16 29.92 25.97 9.01
CA GLU A 16 29.15 27.23 8.85
C GLU A 16 28.66 27.44 7.43
N TYR A 17 29.46 27.07 6.41
CA TYR A 17 29.04 27.18 5.01
C TYR A 17 27.92 26.20 4.64
N LEU A 18 27.94 24.97 5.16
CA LEU A 18 26.85 24.02 4.97
C LEU A 18 25.55 24.47 5.66
N LYS A 19 25.66 25.25 6.75
CA LYS A 19 24.51 25.84 7.43
C LYS A 19 23.90 27.01 6.62
N SER A 20 24.73 27.76 5.89
CA SER A 20 24.34 28.89 5.03
C SER A 20 23.59 28.48 3.75
N ILE A 21 23.63 27.22 3.32
CA ILE A 21 22.91 26.74 2.12
C ILE A 21 21.42 26.47 2.42
N GLY A 22 20.94 26.73 3.65
CA GLY A 22 19.50 26.82 3.95
C GLY A 22 18.73 25.50 3.86
N VAL A 23 19.41 24.35 3.80
CA VAL A 23 18.76 23.04 3.66
C VAL A 23 18.23 22.51 5.01
N PHE A 24 18.58 23.11 6.16
CA PHE A 24 18.26 22.49 7.45
C PHE A 24 17.93 23.45 8.60
N GLU A 25 17.20 24.55 8.33
CA GLU A 25 16.69 25.41 9.42
C GLU A 25 15.24 25.83 9.20
N LYS A 26 14.35 24.85 9.00
CA LYS A 26 12.89 25.07 9.09
C LYS A 26 12.09 23.90 9.68
N GLY A 27 12.73 22.97 10.40
CA GLY A 27 12.27 21.58 10.36
C GLY A 27 11.93 20.84 11.65
N ASP A 28 11.58 21.46 12.79
CA ASP A 28 11.19 20.67 14.00
C ASP A 28 9.68 20.62 14.23
N THR A 29 8.95 21.73 14.06
CA THR A 29 7.48 21.76 14.17
C THR A 29 6.79 21.18 12.93
N ASP A 30 7.33 21.45 11.73
CA ASP A 30 6.83 20.91 10.47
C ASP A 30 7.10 19.40 10.34
N CYS A 31 8.23 18.91 10.85
CA CYS A 31 8.56 17.49 10.81
C CYS A 31 7.64 16.66 11.71
N LYS A 32 7.31 17.13 12.91
CA LYS A 32 6.32 16.48 13.79
C LYS A 32 4.93 16.45 13.15
N THR A 33 4.52 17.56 12.53
CA THR A 33 3.22 17.66 11.84
C THR A 33 3.17 16.73 10.62
N ALA A 34 4.25 16.64 9.84
CA ALA A 34 4.37 15.73 8.71
C ALA A 34 4.38 14.24 9.13
N LYS A 35 4.98 13.90 10.28
CA LYS A 35 4.92 12.54 10.86
C LYS A 35 3.51 12.17 11.29
N MET A 36 2.82 13.07 11.99
CA MET A 36 1.43 12.87 12.42
C MET A 36 0.51 12.71 11.21
N LEU A 37 0.69 13.52 10.17
CA LEU A 37 -0.07 13.45 8.93
C LEU A 37 0.17 12.15 8.16
N SER A 38 1.43 11.75 7.97
CA SER A 38 1.75 10.50 7.26
C SER A 38 1.24 9.25 8.00
N ALA A 39 1.31 9.23 9.33
CA ALA A 39 0.72 8.15 10.14
C ALA A 39 -0.82 8.13 10.06
N ALA A 40 -1.46 9.30 10.06
CA ALA A 40 -2.91 9.42 9.90
C ALA A 40 -3.36 9.00 8.49
N LEU A 41 -2.65 9.43 7.45
CA LEU A 41 -2.90 9.03 6.06
C LEU A 41 -2.71 7.53 5.87
N PHE A 42 -1.66 6.95 6.44
CA PHE A 42 -1.45 5.50 6.42
C PHE A 42 -2.65 4.76 7.04
N THR A 43 -3.08 5.18 8.23
CA THR A 43 -4.22 4.56 8.92
C THR A 43 -5.52 4.75 8.13
N GLY A 44 -5.76 5.95 7.61
CA GLY A 44 -6.95 6.26 6.80
C GLY A 44 -7.02 5.43 5.52
N ILE A 45 -5.89 5.26 4.83
CA ILE A 45 -5.82 4.42 3.62
C ILE A 45 -6.08 2.95 3.95
N ARG A 46 -5.58 2.43 5.08
CA ARG A 46 -5.90 1.04 5.52
C ARG A 46 -7.39 0.84 5.74
N VAL A 47 -8.06 1.79 6.38
CA VAL A 47 -9.52 1.72 6.58
C VAL A 47 -10.25 1.75 5.22
N MET A 48 -9.82 2.60 4.29
CA MET A 48 -10.38 2.64 2.95
C MET A 48 -10.18 1.32 2.19
N GLN A 49 -9.02 0.67 2.32
CA GLN A 49 -8.77 -0.65 1.73
C GLN A 49 -9.79 -1.69 2.21
N ILE A 50 -10.08 -1.72 3.52
CA ILE A 50 -11.07 -2.64 4.09
C ILE A 50 -12.48 -2.34 3.55
N ILE A 51 -12.86 -1.05 3.49
CA ILE A 51 -14.17 -0.64 2.99
C ILE A 51 -14.37 -1.02 1.52
N ILE A 52 -13.31 -0.97 0.70
CA ILE A 52 -13.37 -1.34 -0.72
C ILE A 52 -13.25 -2.86 -0.91
N ALA A 53 -12.47 -3.55 -0.08
CA ALA A 53 -12.33 -5.01 -0.17
C ALA A 53 -13.63 -5.76 0.13
N ILE A 54 -14.43 -5.31 1.12
CA ILE A 54 -15.71 -5.93 1.49
C ILE A 54 -16.67 -6.10 0.29
N PRO A 55 -16.99 -5.04 -0.49
CA PRO A 55 -17.86 -5.18 -1.66
C PRO A 55 -17.22 -6.00 -2.78
N ILE A 56 -15.89 -6.02 -2.95
CA ILE A 56 -15.23 -6.90 -3.91
C ILE A 56 -15.49 -8.38 -3.54
N ILE A 57 -15.24 -8.75 -2.28
CA ILE A 57 -15.48 -10.12 -1.78
C ILE A 57 -16.96 -10.48 -1.92
N GLY A 58 -17.86 -9.56 -1.57
CA GLY A 58 -19.31 -9.78 -1.65
C GLY A 58 -19.83 -9.99 -3.08
N MET A 59 -19.39 -9.17 -4.04
CA MET A 59 -19.79 -9.30 -5.44
C MET A 59 -19.23 -10.57 -6.07
N LEU A 60 -17.96 -10.90 -5.81
CA LEU A 60 -17.31 -12.09 -6.37
C LEU A 60 -17.82 -13.38 -5.72
N GLY A 61 -18.12 -13.38 -4.41
CA GLY A 61 -18.63 -14.54 -3.70
C GLY A 61 -19.97 -15.04 -4.24
N TRP A 62 -20.85 -14.14 -4.71
CA TRP A 62 -22.09 -14.51 -5.37
C TRP A 62 -21.86 -15.31 -6.66
N PHE A 63 -20.79 -14.98 -7.41
CA PHE A 63 -20.44 -15.70 -8.63
C PHE A 63 -19.79 -17.05 -8.36
N VAL A 64 -19.11 -17.24 -7.23
CA VAL A 64 -18.41 -18.51 -6.91
C VAL A 64 -19.39 -19.60 -6.47
N ASN A 65 -20.45 -19.24 -5.73
CA ASN A 65 -21.36 -20.22 -5.12
C ASN A 65 -21.99 -21.23 -6.11
N PRO A 66 -22.50 -20.81 -7.29
CA PRO A 66 -23.08 -21.74 -8.25
C PRO A 66 -22.10 -22.75 -8.86
N TYR A 67 -20.82 -22.39 -9.00
CA TYR A 67 -19.80 -23.30 -9.55
C TYR A 67 -19.41 -24.38 -8.54
N VAL A 68 -19.37 -24.02 -7.25
CA VAL A 68 -19.13 -24.96 -6.15
C VAL A 68 -20.27 -25.97 -6.04
N GLU A 69 -21.52 -25.51 -6.14
CA GLU A 69 -22.70 -26.37 -6.10
C GLU A 69 -22.78 -27.34 -7.28
N ASN A 70 -22.35 -26.91 -8.48
CA ASN A 70 -22.39 -27.72 -9.69
C ASN A 70 -21.11 -28.54 -9.96
N LYS A 71 -20.14 -28.55 -9.03
CA LYS A 71 -18.83 -29.22 -9.20
C LYS A 71 -18.11 -28.84 -10.50
N GLN A 72 -18.24 -27.59 -10.92
CA GLN A 72 -17.59 -27.07 -12.12
C GLN A 72 -16.40 -26.18 -11.74
N ASN A 73 -15.39 -26.14 -12.60
CA ASN A 73 -14.22 -25.30 -12.37
C ASN A 73 -14.60 -23.83 -12.53
N VAL A 74 -14.30 -23.02 -11.51
CA VAL A 74 -14.44 -21.56 -11.57
C VAL A 74 -13.38 -21.01 -12.53
N PRO A 75 -13.70 -20.02 -13.37
CA PRO A 75 -12.70 -19.35 -14.20
C PRO A 75 -11.55 -18.76 -13.37
N ASP A 76 -10.30 -19.09 -13.73
CA ASP A 76 -9.10 -18.78 -12.95
C ASP A 76 -8.93 -17.29 -12.63
N GLY A 77 -9.28 -16.40 -13.58
CA GLY A 77 -9.19 -14.95 -13.39
C GLY A 77 -10.10 -14.44 -12.27
N LEU A 78 -11.34 -14.94 -12.21
CA LEU A 78 -12.32 -14.54 -11.19
C LEU A 78 -11.91 -15.08 -9.82
N LEU A 79 -11.50 -16.35 -9.78
CA LEU A 79 -11.02 -17.01 -8.56
C LEU A 79 -9.81 -16.28 -7.97
N THR A 80 -8.89 -15.82 -8.82
CA THR A 80 -7.68 -15.10 -8.39
C THR A 80 -8.02 -13.79 -7.68
N LEU A 81 -8.89 -12.94 -8.27
CA LEU A 81 -9.31 -11.68 -7.64
C LEU A 81 -10.02 -11.92 -6.29
N PHE A 82 -10.82 -12.98 -6.19
CA PHE A 82 -11.52 -13.34 -4.97
C PHE A 82 -10.55 -13.71 -3.83
N ILE A 83 -9.58 -14.59 -4.11
CA ILE A 83 -8.59 -15.02 -3.11
C ILE A 83 -7.69 -13.84 -2.70
N VAL A 84 -7.21 -13.06 -3.66
CA VAL A 84 -6.35 -11.90 -3.40
C VAL A 84 -7.08 -10.88 -2.54
N SER A 85 -8.37 -10.62 -2.80
CA SER A 85 -9.17 -9.69 -2.01
C SER A 85 -9.35 -10.13 -0.55
N ILE A 86 -9.59 -11.43 -0.29
CA ILE A 86 -9.70 -11.96 1.08
C ILE A 86 -8.37 -11.83 1.83
N LEU A 87 -7.26 -12.23 1.20
CA LEU A 87 -5.93 -12.13 1.80
C LEU A 87 -5.53 -10.67 2.04
N ALA A 88 -5.84 -9.77 1.10
CA ALA A 88 -5.60 -8.34 1.22
C ALA A 88 -6.40 -7.74 2.39
N CYS A 89 -7.67 -8.12 2.55
CA CYS A 89 -8.51 -7.67 3.65
C CYS A 89 -7.97 -8.17 5.01
N ALA A 90 -7.63 -9.46 5.11
CA ALA A 90 -7.03 -10.03 6.31
C ALA A 90 -5.72 -9.34 6.68
N TRP A 91 -4.88 -9.03 5.68
CA TRP A 91 -3.63 -8.31 5.87
C TRP A 91 -3.84 -6.85 6.29
N ALA A 92 -4.80 -6.14 5.69
CA ALA A 92 -5.14 -4.77 6.06
C ALA A 92 -5.61 -4.69 7.52
N ILE A 93 -6.41 -5.66 7.98
CA ILE A 93 -6.84 -5.77 9.38
C ILE A 93 -5.64 -6.07 10.30
N ALA A 94 -4.80 -7.05 9.93
CA ALA A 94 -3.64 -7.43 10.72
C ALA A 94 -2.65 -6.26 10.89
N THR A 95 -2.40 -5.50 9.82
CA THR A 95 -1.51 -4.33 9.84
C THR A 95 -2.11 -3.15 10.61
N LEU A 96 -3.43 -2.98 10.60
CA LEU A 96 -4.11 -1.96 11.42
C LEU A 96 -3.87 -2.21 12.91
N PHE A 97 -3.99 -3.46 13.37
CA PHE A 97 -3.67 -3.82 14.76
C PHE A 97 -2.18 -3.74 15.08
N GLN A 98 -1.32 -4.22 14.18
CA GLN A 98 0.14 -4.16 14.38
C GLN A 98 0.65 -2.72 14.44
N PHE A 99 0.13 -1.81 13.62
CA PHE A 99 0.49 -0.41 13.65
C PHE A 99 0.05 0.28 14.94
N HIS A 100 -1.08 -0.13 15.52
CA HIS A 100 -1.51 0.38 16.83
C HIS A 100 -0.57 -0.07 17.96
N ARG A 101 -0.01 -1.28 17.87
CA ARG A 101 0.80 -1.88 18.95
C ARG A 101 2.31 -1.69 18.84
N TYR A 102 2.88 -1.67 17.63
CA TYR A 102 4.33 -1.66 17.40
C TYR A 102 4.71 -0.65 16.29
N ARG A 103 4.56 0.65 16.59
CA ARG A 103 4.79 1.75 15.63
C ARG A 103 6.21 1.84 15.06
N ASP A 104 7.22 1.37 15.81
CA ASP A 104 8.62 1.74 15.53
C ASP A 104 9.45 0.65 14.82
N VAL A 105 9.01 -0.61 14.79
CA VAL A 105 9.87 -1.76 14.39
C VAL A 105 9.40 -2.49 13.13
N THR A 106 8.11 -2.42 12.78
CA THR A 106 7.50 -3.30 11.76
C THR A 106 7.44 -2.71 10.35
N GLY A 107 7.82 -1.45 10.15
CA GLY A 107 7.72 -0.72 8.86
C GLY A 107 8.21 -1.46 7.59
N PRO A 108 9.42 -2.04 7.56
CA PRO A 108 9.95 -2.66 6.34
C PRO A 108 9.23 -3.96 5.95
N VAL A 109 8.77 -4.75 6.93
CA VAL A 109 8.00 -5.99 6.65
C VAL A 109 6.67 -5.64 5.99
N ILE A 110 6.01 -4.58 6.49
CA ILE A 110 4.75 -4.11 5.91
C ILE A 110 4.93 -3.69 4.46
N ALA A 111 6.01 -2.96 4.14
CA ALA A 111 6.28 -2.51 2.78
C ALA A 111 6.53 -3.68 1.80
N VAL A 112 7.26 -4.71 2.23
CA VAL A 112 7.53 -5.90 1.39
C VAL A 112 6.23 -6.66 1.08
N VAL A 113 5.38 -6.86 2.09
CA VAL A 113 4.12 -7.58 1.89
C VAL A 113 3.14 -6.76 1.05
N ASP A 114 3.08 -5.44 1.22
CA ASP A 114 2.27 -4.56 0.37
C ASP A 114 2.68 -4.64 -1.11
N ILE A 115 3.98 -4.67 -1.42
CA ILE A 115 4.48 -4.86 -2.80
C ILE A 115 4.06 -6.23 -3.36
N ALA A 116 4.08 -7.28 -2.53
CA ALA A 116 3.60 -8.60 -2.94
C ALA A 116 2.09 -8.56 -3.29
N PHE A 117 1.28 -7.85 -2.51
CA PHE A 117 -0.14 -7.63 -2.82
C PHE A 117 -0.34 -6.81 -4.10
N VAL A 118 0.48 -5.79 -4.36
CA VAL A 118 0.46 -5.05 -5.64
C VAL A 118 0.69 -6.03 -6.81
N GLY A 119 1.69 -6.91 -6.72
CA GLY A 119 1.94 -7.93 -7.74
C GLY A 119 0.76 -8.89 -7.93
N ALA A 120 0.15 -9.33 -6.83
CA ALA A 120 -1.01 -10.22 -6.85
C ALA A 120 -2.24 -9.55 -7.50
N TRP A 121 -2.50 -8.29 -7.19
CA TRP A 121 -3.57 -7.51 -7.83
C TRP A 121 -3.33 -7.32 -9.32
N ILE A 122 -2.09 -6.99 -9.73
CA ILE A 122 -1.75 -6.85 -11.16
C ILE A 122 -2.00 -8.16 -11.91
N ALA A 123 -1.62 -9.30 -11.34
CA ALA A 123 -1.88 -10.60 -11.95
C ALA A 123 -3.39 -10.86 -12.12
N GLY A 124 -4.19 -10.58 -11.08
CA GLY A 124 -5.64 -10.69 -11.15
C GLY A 124 -6.28 -9.75 -12.19
N ILE A 125 -5.83 -8.49 -12.24
CA ILE A 125 -6.32 -7.49 -13.22
C ILE A 125 -5.99 -7.94 -14.65
N TYR A 126 -4.79 -8.47 -14.88
CA TYR A 126 -4.31 -8.89 -16.19
C TYR A 126 -5.08 -10.10 -16.73
N LEU A 127 -5.34 -11.11 -15.89
CA LEU A 127 -6.12 -12.29 -16.27
C LEU A 127 -7.54 -11.92 -16.70
N ASN A 128 -8.09 -10.84 -16.16
CA ASN A 128 -9.45 -10.37 -16.44
C ASN A 128 -9.52 -9.22 -17.43
N ARG A 129 -8.44 -8.89 -18.16
CA ARG A 129 -8.40 -7.78 -19.13
C ARG A 129 -9.48 -7.85 -20.21
N GLY A 130 -9.96 -9.05 -20.53
CA GLY A 130 -11.00 -9.27 -21.54
C GLY A 130 -12.36 -8.63 -21.22
N ILE A 131 -12.61 -8.22 -19.97
CA ILE A 131 -13.85 -7.51 -19.62
C ILE A 131 -13.81 -6.01 -19.95
N SER A 132 -12.62 -5.44 -20.19
CA SER A 132 -12.48 -4.01 -20.50
C SER A 132 -13.28 -3.63 -21.75
N ASP A 133 -13.31 -4.51 -22.74
CA ASP A 133 -13.94 -4.30 -24.05
C ASP A 133 -15.42 -4.68 -24.10
N ALA A 134 -16.01 -5.10 -22.97
CA ALA A 134 -17.43 -5.47 -22.91
C ALA A 134 -18.31 -4.24 -22.62
N ASP A 135 -19.29 -4.00 -23.50
CA ASP A 135 -20.34 -2.99 -23.33
C ASP A 135 -21.52 -3.56 -22.53
N CYS A 136 -21.62 -3.15 -21.26
CA CYS A 136 -22.73 -3.53 -20.38
C CYS A 136 -23.89 -2.50 -20.42
N SER A 137 -23.92 -1.52 -21.34
CA SER A 137 -25.04 -0.57 -21.47
C SER A 137 -26.14 -1.15 -22.38
N SER A 138 -27.39 -1.07 -21.94
CA SER A 138 -28.54 -1.78 -22.48
C SER A 138 -28.92 -1.50 -23.95
N LEU A 139 -29.46 -2.56 -24.56
CA LEU A 139 -30.50 -2.65 -25.59
C LEU A 139 -30.07 -2.55 -27.07
N SER A 140 -30.28 -3.67 -27.79
CA SER A 140 -30.28 -3.89 -29.26
C SER A 140 -29.02 -4.39 -29.97
N VAL A 141 -28.07 -4.99 -29.25
CA VAL A 141 -27.03 -5.84 -29.89
C VAL A 141 -26.70 -7.02 -28.99
N PRO A 142 -26.55 -8.25 -29.54
CA PRO A 142 -26.20 -9.43 -28.76
C PRO A 142 -24.75 -9.30 -28.29
N VAL A 143 -24.55 -8.67 -27.14
CA VAL A 143 -23.26 -8.68 -26.45
C VAL A 143 -23.10 -10.06 -25.81
N ALA A 144 -22.24 -10.87 -26.39
CA ALA A 144 -21.83 -12.15 -25.84
C ALA A 144 -20.61 -11.93 -24.95
N VAL A 145 -20.79 -11.92 -23.62
CA VAL A 145 -19.66 -11.87 -22.70
C VAL A 145 -19.16 -13.29 -22.53
N ARG A 146 -17.91 -13.54 -22.93
CA ARG A 146 -17.24 -14.83 -22.75
C ARG A 146 -16.47 -14.80 -21.43
N VAL A 147 -16.84 -15.68 -20.52
CA VAL A 147 -16.09 -15.93 -19.28
C VAL A 147 -15.75 -17.42 -19.25
N GLY A 148 -14.49 -17.76 -19.56
CA GLY A 148 -14.09 -19.15 -19.81
C GLY A 148 -14.74 -19.76 -21.05
N ASP A 149 -15.19 -21.01 -20.96
CA ASP A 149 -15.90 -21.72 -22.03
C ASP A 149 -17.39 -21.33 -22.14
N ASN A 150 -17.89 -20.57 -21.17
CA ASN A 150 -19.29 -20.17 -21.12
C ASN A 150 -19.50 -18.84 -21.86
N THR A 151 -20.40 -18.87 -22.85
CA THR A 151 -20.80 -17.69 -23.62
C THR A 151 -22.16 -17.20 -23.14
N TYR A 152 -22.19 -16.04 -22.49
CA TYR A 152 -23.43 -15.42 -22.04
C TYR A 152 -23.97 -14.50 -23.15
N SER A 153 -24.87 -15.03 -24.00
CA SER A 153 -25.42 -14.32 -25.17
C SER A 153 -26.83 -13.75 -24.93
N ALA A 154 -27.00 -12.44 -25.06
CA ALA A 154 -28.33 -11.80 -24.97
C ALA A 154 -29.31 -12.34 -26.04
N GLY A 155 -30.30 -13.12 -25.59
CA GLY A 155 -31.33 -13.74 -26.44
C GLY A 155 -32.72 -13.47 -25.87
N ASN A 156 -33.34 -12.37 -26.31
CA ASN A 156 -34.76 -12.02 -26.34
C ASN A 156 -35.65 -12.10 -25.07
N ASN A 157 -35.36 -12.86 -24.02
CA ASN A 157 -36.18 -12.91 -22.79
C ASN A 157 -35.39 -12.94 -21.46
N TRP A 158 -34.05 -12.93 -21.50
CA TRP A 158 -33.17 -12.95 -20.31
C TRP A 158 -32.17 -11.77 -20.24
N SER A 159 -32.32 -10.78 -21.12
CA SER A 159 -31.33 -9.70 -21.31
C SER A 159 -31.21 -8.71 -20.14
N ALA A 160 -32.16 -8.72 -19.19
CA ALA A 160 -32.10 -7.87 -18.00
C ALA A 160 -31.13 -8.40 -16.92
N SER A 161 -30.93 -9.73 -16.81
CA SER A 161 -30.07 -10.31 -15.77
C SER A 161 -28.59 -10.35 -16.18
N VAL A 162 -28.29 -10.55 -17.47
CA VAL A 162 -26.91 -10.58 -17.99
C VAL A 162 -26.22 -9.21 -17.87
N ASN A 163 -26.99 -8.13 -18.09
CA ASN A 163 -26.48 -6.77 -17.91
C ASN A 163 -26.01 -6.53 -16.47
N LYS A 164 -26.81 -6.97 -15.48
CA LYS A 164 -26.48 -6.81 -14.07
C LYS A 164 -25.18 -7.54 -13.69
N SER A 165 -25.00 -8.77 -14.16
CA SER A 165 -23.79 -9.56 -13.88
C SER A 165 -22.55 -8.99 -14.58
N CYS A 166 -22.68 -8.53 -15.84
CA CYS A 166 -21.61 -7.84 -16.57
C CYS A 166 -21.13 -6.58 -15.84
N ALA A 167 -22.08 -5.73 -15.42
CA ALA A 167 -21.79 -4.50 -14.70
C ALA A 167 -21.13 -4.76 -13.33
N MET A 168 -21.58 -5.79 -12.60
CA MET A 168 -20.98 -6.19 -11.32
C MET A 168 -19.53 -6.65 -11.49
N PHE A 169 -19.26 -7.47 -12.51
CA PHE A 169 -17.90 -7.95 -12.76
C PHE A 169 -16.97 -6.81 -13.21
N LYS A 170 -17.45 -5.92 -14.09
CA LYS A 170 -16.71 -4.71 -14.50
C LYS A 170 -16.42 -3.78 -13.31
N ALA A 171 -17.40 -3.58 -12.42
CA ALA A 171 -17.21 -2.80 -11.20
C ALA A 171 -16.15 -3.43 -10.29
N SER A 172 -16.19 -4.75 -10.08
CA SER A 172 -15.18 -5.44 -9.26
C SER A 172 -13.77 -5.33 -9.83
N TRP A 173 -13.64 -5.36 -11.16
CA TRP A 173 -12.35 -5.17 -11.85
C TRP A 173 -11.80 -3.76 -11.62
N VAL A 174 -12.64 -2.73 -11.74
CA VAL A 174 -12.25 -1.33 -11.45
C VAL A 174 -11.88 -1.15 -9.98
N LEU A 175 -12.66 -1.69 -9.04
CA LEU A 175 -12.34 -1.63 -7.61
C LEU A 175 -11.02 -2.33 -7.29
N SER A 176 -10.68 -3.39 -8.00
CA SER A 176 -9.39 -4.09 -7.87
C SER A 176 -8.20 -3.22 -8.28
N ILE A 177 -8.36 -2.39 -9.32
CA ILE A 177 -7.34 -1.41 -9.71
C ILE A 177 -7.13 -0.37 -8.61
N ILE A 178 -8.23 0.10 -8.01
CA ILE A 178 -8.17 1.07 -6.90
C ILE A 178 -7.44 0.45 -5.71
N GLU A 179 -7.76 -0.79 -5.32
CA GLU A 179 -7.04 -1.52 -4.27
C GLU A 179 -5.53 -1.62 -4.57
N CYS A 180 -5.17 -1.98 -5.80
CA CYS A 180 -3.77 -2.03 -6.23
C CYS A 180 -3.04 -0.71 -5.99
N ILE A 181 -3.66 0.42 -6.33
CA ILE A 181 -3.10 1.75 -6.11
C ILE A 181 -3.00 2.06 -4.62
N LEU A 182 -4.02 1.73 -3.82
CA LEU A 182 -3.99 1.96 -2.38
C LEU A 182 -2.85 1.17 -1.71
N PHE A 183 -2.64 -0.10 -2.08
CA PHE A 183 -1.51 -0.90 -1.58
C PHE A 183 -0.15 -0.33 -1.98
N PHE A 184 -0.05 0.23 -3.18
CA PHE A 184 1.16 0.92 -3.61
C PHE A 184 1.42 2.19 -2.76
N LEU A 185 0.38 2.98 -2.50
CA LEU A 185 0.47 4.16 -1.64
C LEU A 185 0.84 3.82 -0.20
N THR A 186 0.30 2.72 0.37
CA THR A 186 0.67 2.29 1.73
C THR A 186 2.13 1.85 1.81
N CYS A 187 2.67 1.23 0.76
CA CYS A 187 4.09 0.91 0.68
C CYS A 187 4.96 2.18 0.73
N LEU A 188 4.63 3.20 -0.08
CA LEU A 188 5.36 4.48 -0.09
C LEU A 188 5.28 5.20 1.26
N LEU A 189 4.10 5.22 1.88
CA LEU A 189 3.90 5.82 3.20
C LEU A 189 4.67 5.05 4.28
N SER A 190 4.66 3.72 4.24
CA SER A 190 5.44 2.89 5.18
C SER A 190 6.95 3.18 5.05
N TRP A 191 7.45 3.32 3.82
CA TRP A 191 8.85 3.65 3.58
C TRP A 191 9.24 5.04 4.12
N THR A 192 8.40 6.04 3.88
CA THR A 192 8.64 7.41 4.39
C THR A 192 8.59 7.47 5.91
N LEU A 193 7.64 6.78 6.54
CA LEU A 193 7.57 6.63 8.00
C LEU A 193 8.80 5.91 8.56
N TYR A 194 9.22 4.80 7.95
CA TYR A 194 10.40 4.06 8.37
C TYR A 194 11.67 4.92 8.37
N ARG A 195 11.89 5.70 7.30
CA ARG A 195 13.03 6.63 7.23
C ARG A 195 12.98 7.70 8.33
N SER A 196 11.77 8.16 8.65
CA SER A 196 11.52 9.18 9.66
C SER A 196 11.82 8.68 11.09
N TYR A 197 11.36 7.47 11.44
CA TYR A 197 11.63 6.85 12.74
C TYR A 197 13.11 6.53 12.96
N ARG A 198 13.79 6.01 11.92
CA ARG A 198 15.20 5.61 12.00
C ARG A 198 16.15 6.79 12.29
N TYR A 199 15.80 7.99 11.82
CA TYR A 199 16.55 9.21 12.11
C TYR A 199 16.47 9.61 13.59
N GLU A 200 15.30 9.45 14.20
CA GLU A 200 15.06 9.84 15.60
C GLU A 200 15.75 8.89 16.58
N THR A 201 15.68 7.57 16.35
CA THR A 201 16.43 6.59 17.16
C THR A 201 17.92 6.86 17.13
N THR A 202 18.49 7.14 15.95
CA THR A 202 19.93 7.44 15.80
C THR A 202 20.32 8.71 16.56
N ARG A 203 19.49 9.76 16.49
CA ARG A 203 19.72 11.03 17.21
C ARG A 203 19.68 10.85 18.73
N HIS A 204 18.75 10.03 19.25
CA HIS A 204 18.66 9.76 20.68
C HIS A 204 19.81 8.91 21.22
N VAL A 205 20.33 7.96 20.42
CA VAL A 205 21.50 7.16 20.80
C VAL A 205 22.76 8.04 20.87
N HIS A 206 23.02 8.86 19.84
CA HIS A 206 24.17 9.76 19.85
C HIS A 206 24.12 10.76 21.01
N HIS A 207 22.94 11.32 21.32
CA HIS A 207 22.85 12.29 22.42
C HIS A 207 23.16 11.68 23.80
N LYS A 208 22.78 10.42 24.03
CA LYS A 208 23.11 9.72 25.28
C LYS A 208 24.61 9.45 25.42
N GLU A 209 25.29 9.20 24.30
CA GLU A 209 26.72 8.87 24.30
C GLU A 209 27.60 10.09 24.62
N TYR A 210 27.27 11.28 24.11
CA TYR A 210 28.01 12.51 24.44
C TYR A 210 27.82 12.98 25.89
N THR A 211 26.70 12.63 26.53
CA THR A 211 26.41 13.09 27.91
C THR A 211 26.92 12.11 28.97
N GLY A 212 27.44 10.95 28.55
CA GLY A 212 27.92 9.87 29.43
C GLY A 212 29.39 9.95 29.86
N HIS A 213 30.20 10.87 29.30
CA HIS A 213 31.65 10.91 29.53
C HIS A 213 32.13 11.94 30.58
N HIS A 214 31.24 12.43 31.45
CA HIS A 214 31.58 13.36 32.53
C HIS A 214 31.28 12.83 33.94
N ARG A 215 31.46 11.52 34.16
CA ARG A 215 31.51 10.94 35.50
C ARG A 215 32.72 10.02 35.68
N HIS A 216 33.90 10.63 35.67
CA HIS A 216 35.07 10.11 36.39
C HIS A 216 35.72 11.28 37.12
N HIS A 217 35.12 11.67 38.23
CA HIS A 217 35.84 12.45 39.24
C HIS A 217 35.51 11.90 40.61
N ARG A 218 36.57 11.32 41.20
CA ARG A 218 36.97 11.47 42.60
C ARG A 218 35.97 10.97 43.62
N HIS A 219 36.26 9.81 44.23
CA HIS A 219 36.10 9.66 45.67
C HIS A 219 37.11 8.63 46.22
N VAL A 220 37.95 9.15 47.12
CA VAL A 220 38.80 8.54 48.17
C VAL A 220 39.99 7.69 47.74
#